data_AF-A0A2E0M9J4-F1
#
_entry.id   AF-A0A2E0M9J4-F1
#
_cell.length_a   1.000
_cell.length_b   1.000
_cell.length_c   1.000
_cell.angle_alpha   90.00
_cell.angle_beta   90.00
_cell.angle_gamma   90.00
#
_symmetry.space_group_name_H-M   'P 1'
#
loop_
_entity.id
_entity.type
_entity.pdbx_description
1 polymer ?
#
loop_
_entity_poly.entity_id
_entity_poly.type
_entity_poly.pdbx_seq_one_letter_code
_entity_poly.pdbx_strand_id
1 'polypeptide(L)'
;DDITHPIPDLSGYITEGQIVISRELHQQGIYPPINVLPSLSRLMGSCIGAKTTREDHKSVSDQMYAAYAQGRELRGLVAIVGEDALNERDKQLLDFSGVFEDRFLRQSRDEDRSIDETLDLCWELMSEIDTKYLVRLDQDWIDKYHPDNRS
;
A
#
# COMPACT_ATOMS: atom_id res chain seq x y z
N ASP A 1 0.75 27.01 5.27
CA ASP A 1 1.09 27.39 3.90
C ASP A 1 1.42 28.87 3.87
N ASP A 2 2.61 29.19 3.36
CA ASP A 2 3.35 30.41 3.64
C ASP A 2 3.00 31.51 2.62
N ILE A 3 2.48 32.64 3.12
CA ILE A 3 2.09 33.83 2.33
C ILE A 3 3.33 34.49 1.69
N THR A 4 4.52 34.26 2.23
CA THR A 4 5.75 34.95 1.81
C THR A 4 6.51 34.25 0.67
N HIS A 5 6.14 33.01 0.34
CA HIS A 5 6.78 32.22 -0.70
C HIS A 5 5.74 31.79 -1.75
N PRO A 6 5.66 32.48 -2.91
CA PRO A 6 4.72 32.09 -3.96
C PRO A 6 5.03 30.67 -4.46
N ILE A 7 4.00 29.88 -4.73
CA ILE A 7 4.15 28.50 -5.20
C ILE A 7 4.61 28.54 -6.67
N PRO A 8 5.79 28.02 -7.01
CA PRO A 8 6.24 27.94 -8.39
C PRO A 8 5.47 26.84 -9.13
N ASP A 9 5.20 27.06 -10.42
CA ASP A 9 4.71 25.99 -11.30
C ASP A 9 5.89 25.07 -11.68
N LEU A 10 5.92 23.90 -11.05
CA LEU A 10 6.90 22.85 -11.29
C LEU A 10 6.28 21.63 -12.01
N SER A 11 5.08 21.77 -12.56
CA SER A 11 4.36 20.68 -13.23
C SER A 11 5.15 20.09 -14.40
N GLY A 12 6.00 20.89 -15.05
CA GLY A 12 6.92 20.44 -16.11
C GLY A 12 7.92 19.35 -15.67
N TYR A 13 8.18 19.19 -14.37
CA TYR A 13 9.00 18.09 -13.83
C TYR A 13 8.20 16.81 -13.55
N ILE A 14 6.86 16.85 -13.56
CA ILE A 14 5.98 15.72 -13.23
C ILE A 14 5.53 15.03 -14.53
N THR A 15 6.48 14.51 -15.29
CA THR A 15 6.21 13.86 -16.58
C THR A 15 5.96 12.35 -16.44
N GLU A 16 6.63 11.71 -15.48
CA GLU A 16 6.70 10.24 -15.36
C GLU A 16 6.08 9.70 -14.07
N GLY A 17 5.61 10.58 -13.20
CA GLY A 17 5.04 10.23 -11.91
C GLY A 17 5.59 11.10 -10.79
N GLN A 18 5.22 10.74 -9.56
CA GLN A 18 5.60 11.46 -8.36
C GLN A 18 5.52 10.54 -7.14
N ILE A 19 6.32 10.85 -6.12
CA ILE A 19 6.21 10.27 -4.78
C ILE A 19 5.70 11.38 -3.87
N VAL A 20 4.54 11.17 -3.26
CA VAL A 20 3.84 12.18 -2.46
C VAL A 20 4.15 12.00 -0.99
N ILE A 21 4.66 13.06 -0.38
CA ILE A 21 4.90 13.14 1.07
C ILE A 21 3.63 13.70 1.75
N SER A 22 3.08 12.96 2.70
CA SER A 22 1.83 13.29 3.39
C SER A 22 2.08 13.89 4.77
N ARG A 23 1.47 15.06 5.02
CA ARG A 23 1.44 15.66 6.36
C ARG A 23 0.64 14.82 7.35
N GLU A 24 -0.41 14.14 6.90
CA GLU A 24 -1.26 13.30 7.75
C GLU A 24 -0.46 12.12 8.33
N LEU A 25 0.24 11.37 7.47
CA LEU A 25 1.09 10.25 7.89
C LEU A 25 2.23 10.73 8.80
N HIS A 26 2.80 11.90 8.51
CA HIS A 26 3.82 12.50 9.35
C HIS A 26 3.29 12.86 10.76
N GLN A 27 2.09 13.42 10.85
CA GLN A 27 1.44 13.74 12.13
C GLN A 27 1.08 12.49 12.94
N GLN A 28 0.83 11.37 12.28
CA GLN A 28 0.66 10.05 12.90
C GLN A 28 1.98 9.38 13.30
N GLY A 29 3.12 10.06 13.09
CA GLY A 29 4.44 9.56 13.44
C GLY A 29 4.96 8.44 12.52
N ILE A 30 4.39 8.29 11.32
CA ILE A 30 4.84 7.31 10.31
C ILE A 30 6.03 7.92 9.54
N TYR A 31 7.10 7.15 9.43
CA TYR A 31 8.29 7.49 8.66
C TYR A 31 8.70 6.30 7.79
N PRO A 32 9.03 6.51 6.49
CA PRO A 32 8.84 7.75 5.74
C PRO A 32 7.33 8.05 5.51
N PRO A 33 6.88 9.31 5.58
CA PRO A 33 5.46 9.65 5.44
C PRO A 33 5.01 9.70 3.97
N ILE A 34 5.19 8.61 3.23
CA ILE A 34 4.84 8.50 1.81
C ILE A 34 3.39 8.03 1.67
N ASN A 35 2.57 8.78 0.94
CA ASN A 35 1.24 8.35 0.59
C ASN A 35 1.23 7.71 -0.80
N VAL A 36 1.02 6.39 -0.83
CA VAL A 36 1.04 5.59 -2.07
C VAL A 36 -0.15 5.88 -3.00
N LEU A 37 -1.29 6.34 -2.47
CA LEU A 37 -2.51 6.53 -3.27
C LEU A 37 -2.39 7.64 -4.33
N PRO A 38 -1.89 8.86 -4.00
CA PRO A 38 -1.61 9.88 -5.01
C PRO A 38 -0.21 9.75 -5.63
N SER A 39 0.60 8.77 -5.22
CA SER A 39 1.90 8.50 -5.82
C SER A 39 1.75 7.64 -7.08
N LEU A 40 2.64 7.81 -8.05
CA LEU A 40 2.61 7.08 -9.31
C LEU A 40 4.01 6.94 -9.87
N SER A 41 4.30 5.78 -10.48
CA SER A 41 5.39 5.60 -11.43
C SER A 41 4.81 5.06 -12.73
N ARG A 42 4.85 5.86 -13.81
CA ARG A 42 4.34 5.45 -15.13
C ARG A 42 5.19 4.34 -15.76
N LEU A 43 6.46 4.23 -15.36
CA LEU A 43 7.41 3.26 -15.89
C LEU A 43 7.44 1.94 -15.11
N MET A 44 6.71 1.85 -13.99
CA MET A 44 6.69 0.65 -13.13
C MET A 44 6.46 -0.64 -13.92
N GLY A 45 5.50 -0.65 -14.84
CA GLY A 45 5.17 -1.84 -15.63
C GLY A 45 6.32 -2.40 -16.46
N SER A 46 7.31 -1.57 -16.82
CA SER A 46 8.50 -1.98 -17.57
C SER A 46 9.65 -2.48 -16.69
N CYS A 47 9.57 -2.30 -15.37
CA CYS A 47 10.66 -2.52 -14.43
C CYS A 47 10.39 -3.63 -13.41
N ILE A 48 9.28 -4.36 -13.53
CA ILE A 48 8.86 -5.39 -12.58
C ILE A 48 8.69 -6.75 -13.27
N GLY A 49 8.47 -7.81 -12.48
CA GLY A 49 8.25 -9.17 -12.98
C GLY A 49 9.49 -10.06 -12.89
N ALA A 50 9.35 -11.30 -13.35
CA ALA A 50 10.29 -12.41 -13.14
C ALA A 50 11.75 -12.14 -13.55
N LYS A 51 11.99 -11.21 -14.48
CA LYS A 51 13.33 -10.88 -14.99
C LYS A 51 14.03 -9.77 -14.21
N THR A 52 13.30 -9.02 -13.39
CA THR A 52 13.81 -7.78 -12.77
C THR A 52 13.60 -7.77 -11.26
N THR A 53 12.46 -8.24 -10.79
CA THR A 53 12.12 -8.30 -9.36
C THR A 53 11.62 -9.71 -9.04
N ARG A 54 10.30 -9.90 -8.99
CA ARG A 54 9.64 -11.18 -8.83
C ARG A 54 8.35 -11.21 -9.64
N GLU A 55 7.93 -12.40 -10.03
CA GLU A 55 6.79 -12.63 -10.93
C GLU A 55 5.43 -12.16 -10.39
N ASP A 56 5.26 -12.14 -9.07
CA ASP A 56 4.05 -11.73 -8.35
C ASP A 56 3.95 -10.21 -8.12
N HIS A 57 5.03 -9.45 -8.36
CA HIS A 57 5.15 -8.05 -7.95
C HIS A 57 3.99 -7.17 -8.42
N LYS A 58 3.55 -7.30 -9.69
CA LYS A 58 2.44 -6.47 -10.20
C LYS A 58 1.15 -6.74 -9.44
N SER A 59 0.80 -8.01 -9.28
CA SER A 59 -0.45 -8.43 -8.64
C SER A 59 -0.45 -8.07 -7.15
N VAL A 60 0.68 -8.28 -6.47
CA VAL A 60 0.87 -7.86 -5.08
C VAL A 60 0.70 -6.35 -4.94
N SER A 61 1.38 -5.54 -5.76
CA SER A 61 1.25 -4.09 -5.71
C SER A 61 -0.19 -3.62 -5.95
N ASP A 62 -0.90 -4.22 -6.91
CA ASP A 62 -2.28 -3.87 -7.23
C ASP A 62 -3.23 -4.24 -6.08
N GLN A 63 -3.04 -5.41 -5.47
CA GLN A 63 -3.85 -5.89 -4.36
C GLN A 63 -3.63 -5.02 -3.11
N MET A 64 -2.38 -4.74 -2.74
CA MET A 64 -2.03 -3.86 -1.62
C MET A 64 -2.62 -2.47 -1.80
N TYR A 65 -2.49 -1.88 -2.99
CA TYR A 65 -3.06 -0.57 -3.32
C TYR A 65 -4.58 -0.57 -3.16
N ALA A 66 -5.28 -1.58 -3.71
CA ALA A 66 -6.72 -1.64 -3.66
C ALA A 66 -7.27 -1.89 -2.25
N ALA A 67 -6.61 -2.74 -1.47
CA ALA A 67 -6.98 -3.00 -0.08
C ALA A 67 -6.78 -1.75 0.79
N TYR A 68 -5.64 -1.07 0.64
CA TYR A 68 -5.36 0.15 1.37
C TYR A 68 -6.32 1.30 1.00
N ALA A 69 -6.60 1.49 -0.29
CA ALA A 69 -7.56 2.51 -0.74
C ALA A 69 -8.96 2.30 -0.14
N GLN A 70 -9.45 1.06 -0.15
CA GLN A 70 -10.76 0.72 0.43
C GLN A 70 -10.77 0.88 1.95
N GLY A 71 -9.74 0.41 2.66
CA GLY A 71 -9.65 0.58 4.10
C GLY A 71 -9.60 2.06 4.53
N ARG A 72 -8.92 2.91 3.75
CA ARG A 72 -8.92 4.37 3.96
C ARG A 72 -10.29 5.01 3.76
N GLU A 73 -11.06 4.57 2.75
CA GLU A 73 -12.44 5.02 2.55
C GLU A 73 -13.34 4.57 3.71
N LEU A 74 -13.20 3.32 4.13
CA LEU A 74 -13.94 2.72 5.25
C LEU A 74 -13.67 3.45 6.57
N ARG A 75 -12.45 3.92 6.81
CA ARG A 75 -12.12 4.76 7.98
C ARG A 75 -12.99 6.02 8.05
N GLY A 76 -13.26 6.65 6.91
CA GLY A 76 -14.18 7.78 6.81
C GLY A 76 -15.63 7.38 7.07
N LEU A 77 -16.06 6.23 6.56
CA LEU A 77 -17.41 5.69 6.80
C LEU A 77 -17.63 5.38 8.29
N VAL A 78 -16.67 4.73 8.95
CA VAL A 78 -16.73 4.38 10.37
C VAL A 78 -16.90 5.61 11.24
N ALA A 79 -16.24 6.73 10.91
CA ALA A 79 -16.40 7.98 11.64
C ALA A 79 -17.83 8.55 11.58
N ILE A 80 -18.64 8.12 10.61
CA ILE A 80 -20.03 8.57 10.40
C ILE A 80 -21.04 7.60 11.01
N VAL A 81 -20.90 6.30 10.73
CA VAL A 81 -21.92 5.28 11.06
C VAL A 81 -21.53 4.33 12.20
N GLY A 82 -20.27 4.37 12.66
CA GLY A 82 -19.72 3.44 13.64
C GLY A 82 -19.22 2.14 13.02
N GLU A 83 -18.28 1.48 13.70
CA GLU A 83 -17.59 0.27 13.21
C GLU A 83 -18.50 -0.97 13.14
N ASP A 84 -19.51 -1.04 14.01
CA ASP A 84 -20.47 -2.14 14.06
C ASP A 84 -21.31 -2.28 12.78
N ALA A 85 -21.37 -1.24 11.96
CA ALA A 85 -22.09 -1.24 10.69
C ALA A 85 -21.32 -1.94 9.54
N LEU A 86 -20.02 -2.24 9.73
CA LEU A 86 -19.21 -2.88 8.71
C LEU A 86 -19.48 -4.39 8.60
N ASN A 87 -19.47 -4.90 7.37
CA ASN A 87 -19.45 -6.34 7.14
C ASN A 87 -18.04 -6.93 7.40
N GLU A 88 -17.94 -8.26 7.41
CA GLU A 88 -16.68 -8.96 7.69
C GLU A 88 -15.52 -8.54 6.77
N ARG A 89 -15.78 -8.43 5.46
CA ARG A 89 -14.79 -8.00 4.47
C ARG A 89 -14.28 -6.59 4.77
N ASP A 90 -15.20 -5.67 5.03
CA ASP A 90 -14.86 -4.27 5.26
C ASP A 90 -14.10 -4.08 6.57
N LYS A 91 -14.41 -4.86 7.61
CA LYS A 91 -13.60 -4.89 8.84
C LYS A 91 -12.17 -5.33 8.57
N GLN A 92 -11.97 -6.43 7.85
CA GLN A 92 -10.62 -6.89 7.48
C GLN A 92 -9.85 -5.86 6.64
N LEU A 93 -10.50 -5.16 5.71
CA LEU A 93 -9.86 -4.11 4.91
C LEU A 93 -9.54 -2.86 5.74
N LEU A 94 -10.39 -2.49 6.71
CA LEU A 94 -10.13 -1.41 7.65
C LEU A 94 -8.91 -1.74 8.51
N ASP A 95 -8.86 -2.93 9.10
CA ASP A 95 -7.76 -3.41 9.93
C ASP A 95 -6.45 -3.45 9.13
N PHE A 96 -6.50 -4.04 7.94
CA PHE A 96 -5.38 -4.07 7.00
C PHE A 96 -4.83 -2.66 6.71
N SER A 97 -5.68 -1.63 6.60
CA SER A 97 -5.20 -0.27 6.34
C SER A 97 -4.31 0.28 7.46
N GLY A 98 -4.62 -0.06 8.72
CA GLY A 98 -3.81 0.31 9.87
C GLY A 98 -2.48 -0.45 9.89
N VAL A 99 -2.53 -1.75 9.62
CA VAL A 99 -1.34 -2.61 9.57
C VAL A 99 -0.43 -2.23 8.40
N PHE A 100 -0.99 -1.88 7.24
CA PHE A 100 -0.24 -1.34 6.10
C PHE A 100 0.51 -0.06 6.44
N GLU A 101 -0.16 0.89 7.09
CA GLU A 101 0.45 2.14 7.57
C GLU A 101 1.59 1.86 8.58
N ASP A 102 1.38 0.95 9.52
CA ASP A 102 2.31 0.72 10.64
C ASP A 102 3.47 -0.23 10.33
N ARG A 103 3.32 -1.14 9.34
CA ARG A 103 4.34 -2.14 9.02
C ARG A 103 4.95 -1.96 7.63
N PHE A 104 4.14 -1.65 6.63
CA PHE A 104 4.64 -1.49 5.26
C PHE A 104 5.21 -0.09 5.03
N LEU A 105 4.40 0.96 5.27
CA LEU A 105 4.84 2.34 5.07
C LEU A 105 5.88 2.77 6.10
N ARG A 106 5.77 2.28 7.34
CA ARG A 106 6.76 2.54 8.37
C ARG A 106 8.02 1.71 8.12
N GLN A 107 9.15 2.40 8.04
CA GLN A 107 10.47 1.83 7.92
C GLN A 107 11.44 2.69 8.71
N SER A 108 12.40 2.09 9.42
CA SER A 108 13.40 2.89 10.13
C SER A 108 14.31 3.63 9.15
N ARG A 109 14.98 4.70 9.62
CA ARG A 109 15.90 5.49 8.80
C ARG A 109 17.07 4.67 8.24
N ASP A 110 17.51 3.68 9.00
CA ASP A 110 18.68 2.86 8.69
C ASP A 110 18.29 1.44 8.25
N GLU A 111 17.00 1.19 8.04
CA GLU A 111 16.49 -0.05 7.49
C GLU A 111 16.47 0.06 5.97
N ASP A 112 17.03 -0.94 5.30
CA ASP A 112 17.10 -1.06 3.84
C ASP A 112 16.48 -2.40 3.47
N ARG A 113 15.29 -2.37 2.86
CA ARG A 113 14.56 -3.57 2.44
C ARG A 113 14.85 -3.84 0.98
N SER A 114 15.30 -5.06 0.70
CA SER A 114 15.29 -5.59 -0.66
C SER A 114 13.86 -5.70 -1.20
N ILE A 115 13.75 -5.84 -2.52
CA ILE A 115 12.43 -6.01 -3.15
C ILE A 115 11.78 -7.33 -2.70
N ASP A 116 12.55 -8.39 -2.48
CA ASP A 116 12.02 -9.67 -2.02
C ASP A 116 11.48 -9.58 -0.59
N GLU A 117 12.21 -8.94 0.32
CA GLU A 117 11.73 -8.66 1.68
C GLU A 117 10.47 -7.80 1.67
N THR A 118 10.40 -6.80 0.80
CA THR A 118 9.22 -5.94 0.63
C THR A 118 8.01 -6.76 0.16
N LEU A 119 8.19 -7.64 -0.82
CA LEU A 119 7.09 -8.47 -1.35
C LEU A 119 6.67 -9.55 -0.36
N ASP A 120 7.61 -10.17 0.36
CA ASP A 120 7.29 -11.14 1.42
C ASP A 120 6.54 -10.47 2.57
N LEU A 121 6.90 -9.24 2.96
CA LEU A 121 6.13 -8.46 3.91
C LEU A 121 4.71 -8.20 3.41
N CYS A 122 4.52 -7.82 2.15
CA CYS A 122 3.17 -7.66 1.58
C CYS A 122 2.31 -8.93 1.74
N TRP A 123 2.88 -10.10 1.46
CA TRP A 123 2.19 -11.38 1.64
C TRP A 123 1.85 -11.66 3.10
N GLU A 124 2.76 -11.35 4.02
CA GLU A 124 2.50 -11.45 5.46
C GLU A 124 1.31 -10.56 5.86
N LEU A 125 1.29 -9.31 5.43
CA LEU A 125 0.20 -8.39 5.76
C LEU A 125 -1.14 -8.81 5.14
N MET A 126 -1.12 -9.33 3.91
CA MET A 126 -2.34 -9.82 3.25
C MET A 126 -2.88 -11.11 3.87
N SER A 127 -2.09 -11.85 4.65
CA SER A 127 -2.57 -13.07 5.33
C SER A 127 -3.64 -12.80 6.40
N GLU A 128 -3.77 -11.56 6.85
CA GLU A 128 -4.86 -11.12 7.74
C GLU A 128 -6.21 -10.98 7.01
N ILE A 129 -6.19 -10.94 5.68
CA ILE A 129 -7.38 -10.87 4.84
C ILE A 129 -7.69 -12.28 4.32
N ASP A 130 -8.95 -12.70 4.44
CA ASP A 130 -9.41 -13.96 3.83
C ASP A 130 -9.12 -13.96 2.32
N THR A 131 -8.47 -15.02 1.84
CA THR A 131 -8.02 -15.15 0.44
C THR A 131 -9.14 -14.94 -0.58
N LYS A 132 -10.40 -15.24 -0.22
CA LYS A 132 -11.56 -14.98 -1.10
C LYS A 132 -11.78 -13.48 -1.39
N TYR A 133 -11.21 -12.59 -0.58
CA TYR A 133 -11.26 -11.14 -0.77
C TYR A 133 -10.03 -10.57 -1.50
N LEU A 134 -9.00 -11.37 -1.75
CA LEU A 134 -7.79 -11.00 -2.48
C LEU A 134 -7.98 -11.09 -4.00
N VAL A 135 -8.98 -10.39 -4.53
CA VAL A 135 -9.49 -10.54 -5.90
C VAL A 135 -8.54 -10.11 -7.03
N ARG A 136 -7.41 -9.48 -6.71
CA ARG A 136 -6.39 -9.06 -7.70
C ARG A 136 -5.19 -10.01 -7.76
N LEU A 137 -5.21 -11.08 -6.96
CA LEU A 137 -4.21 -12.12 -6.97
C LEU A 137 -4.75 -13.34 -7.70
N ASP A 138 -4.00 -13.83 -8.69
CA ASP A 138 -4.28 -15.12 -9.30
C ASP A 138 -4.06 -16.24 -8.27
N GLN A 139 -4.85 -17.32 -8.38
CA GLN A 139 -4.76 -18.46 -7.46
C GLN A 139 -3.34 -19.06 -7.41
N ASP A 140 -2.67 -19.12 -8.56
CA ASP A 140 -1.29 -19.60 -8.68
C ASP A 140 -0.32 -18.84 -7.76
N TRP A 141 -0.55 -17.53 -7.56
CA TRP A 141 0.28 -16.71 -6.65
C TRP A 141 -0.05 -16.96 -5.19
N ILE A 142 -1.34 -17.10 -4.87
CA ILE A 142 -1.78 -17.45 -3.52
C ILE A 142 -1.20 -18.80 -3.10
N ASP A 143 -1.29 -19.80 -3.97
CA ASP A 143 -0.78 -21.15 -3.68
C ASP A 143 0.75 -21.15 -3.50
N LYS A 144 1.47 -20.31 -4.25
CA LYS A 144 2.93 -20.28 -4.24
C LYS A 144 3.53 -19.39 -3.15
N TYR A 145 2.91 -18.27 -2.83
CA TYR A 145 3.51 -17.22 -2.00
C TYR A 145 2.77 -16.94 -0.68
N HIS A 146 1.51 -17.33 -0.55
CA HIS A 146 0.76 -17.10 0.69
C HIS A 146 1.43 -17.84 1.87
N PRO A 147 1.63 -17.18 3.03
CA PRO A 147 2.33 -17.79 4.17
C PRO A 147 1.72 -19.12 4.62
N ASP A 148 0.39 -19.25 4.63
CA ASP A 148 -0.29 -20.50 5.01
C ASP A 148 0.04 -21.71 4.11
N ASN A 149 0.52 -21.46 2.89
CA ASN A 149 0.87 -22.50 1.93
C ASN A 149 2.39 -22.79 1.89
N ARG A 150 3.21 -21.96 2.54
CA ARG A 150 4.65 -22.16 2.66
C ARG A 150 4.93 -23.09 3.85
N SER A 151 5.08 -24.39 3.56
CA SER A 151 5.53 -25.41 4.53
C SER A 151 6.99 -25.26 4.93
#